data_AF-A0A2H0SR17-F1
#
_entry.id   AF-A0A2H0SR17-F1
#
_cell.length_a   1.000
_cell.length_b   1.000
_cell.length_c   1.000
_cell.angle_alpha   90.00
_cell.angle_beta   90.00
_cell.angle_gamma   90.00
#
_symmetry.space_group_name_H-M   'P 1'
#
loop_
_entity.id
_entity.type
_entity.pdbx_description
1 polymer ?
#
loop_
_entity_poly.entity_id
_entity_poly.type
_entity_poly.pdbx_seq_one_letter_code
_entity_poly.pdbx_strand_id
1 'polypeptide(L)'
;MQKSSFCYTKSPDDNVIEKLIREYEDNPTLLKTGPKPADFPLLPREILVNWLLCVPLVHVAKHSCVMVADDREDGTDGGLLDQTTGLTHFFQHVYVPTHETPRGVVQKINGLVVSKFQLKARKGIGYAEGIELVIFSDAVGLVEPTEINKLIEGVHGFKSVYVLAIEKKDKDGYHYWLTVLDSPRKYFTFRIIVPYDCSFRNCKVVQTY
;
A
#
# COMPACT_ATOMS: atom_id res chain seq x y z
N MET A 1 17.88 18.76 13.63
CA MET A 1 16.54 18.16 13.45
C MET A 1 15.61 19.21 12.89
N GLN A 2 15.40 19.21 11.58
CA GLN A 2 14.43 20.11 10.95
C GLN A 2 13.04 19.52 11.24
N LYS A 3 12.21 20.24 12.02
CA LYS A 3 10.81 19.86 12.21
C LYS A 3 10.10 20.07 10.88
N SER A 4 9.94 19.00 10.12
CA SER A 4 9.04 18.99 8.98
C SER A 4 7.61 19.13 9.53
N SER A 5 6.99 20.30 9.33
CA SER A 5 5.58 20.50 9.68
C SER A 5 4.74 19.74 8.68
N PHE A 6 4.15 18.64 9.11
CA PHE A 6 3.16 17.89 8.33
C PHE A 6 1.82 18.63 8.37
N CYS A 7 1.16 18.78 7.23
CA CYS A 7 -0.17 19.39 7.18
C CYS A 7 -1.27 18.47 7.73
N TYR A 8 -1.06 17.14 7.67
CA TYR A 8 -2.01 16.16 8.20
C TYR A 8 -1.30 15.01 8.91
N THR A 9 -1.65 14.76 10.19
CA THR A 9 -1.03 13.73 11.06
C THR A 9 -2.09 12.93 11.81
N LYS A 10 -3.15 12.51 11.12
CA LYS A 10 -4.25 11.76 11.70
C LYS A 10 -4.52 10.50 10.90
N SER A 11 -4.67 9.35 11.56
CA SER A 11 -5.21 8.16 10.91
C SER A 11 -6.73 8.29 10.73
N PRO A 12 -7.29 7.84 9.59
CA PRO A 12 -8.73 7.69 9.46
C PRO A 12 -9.24 6.76 10.55
N ASP A 13 -10.44 7.05 11.05
CA ASP A 13 -11.13 6.12 11.93
C ASP A 13 -11.71 4.94 11.13
N ASP A 14 -12.16 3.92 11.87
CA ASP A 14 -12.70 2.69 11.30
C ASP A 14 -13.90 2.98 10.37
N ASN A 15 -14.73 4.00 10.66
CA ASN A 15 -15.90 4.36 9.85
C ASN A 15 -15.50 4.94 8.48
N VAL A 16 -14.43 5.73 8.41
CA VAL A 16 -13.92 6.26 7.13
C VAL A 16 -13.46 5.12 6.22
N ILE A 17 -12.76 4.13 6.79
CA ILE A 17 -12.30 2.95 6.03
C ILE A 17 -13.47 2.07 5.61
N GLU A 18 -14.42 1.81 6.51
CA GLU A 18 -15.62 1.05 6.20
C GLU A 18 -16.40 1.68 5.05
N LYS A 19 -16.66 2.99 5.13
CA LYS A 19 -17.34 3.74 4.08
C LYS A 19 -16.59 3.65 2.75
N LEU A 20 -15.27 3.81 2.77
CA LEU A 20 -14.44 3.76 1.57
C LEU A 20 -14.45 2.38 0.91
N ILE A 21 -14.38 1.30 1.70
CA ILE A 21 -14.45 -0.07 1.18
C ILE A 21 -15.85 -0.34 0.61
N ARG A 22 -16.93 0.05 1.31
CA ARG A 22 -18.32 -0.11 0.81
C ARG A 22 -18.56 0.65 -0.48
N GLU A 23 -18.14 1.92 -0.56
CA GLU A 23 -18.28 2.71 -1.79
C GLU A 23 -17.47 2.11 -2.95
N TYR A 24 -16.33 1.48 -2.68
CA TYR A 24 -15.57 0.78 -3.71
C TYR A 24 -16.28 -0.50 -4.20
N GLU A 25 -16.99 -1.23 -3.32
CA GLU A 25 -17.82 -2.36 -3.74
C GLU A 25 -18.94 -1.94 -4.69
N ASP A 26 -19.57 -0.80 -4.42
CA ASP A 26 -20.63 -0.23 -5.25
C ASP A 26 -20.08 0.45 -6.52
N ASN A 27 -18.84 0.96 -6.45
CA ASN A 27 -18.15 1.62 -7.55
C ASN A 27 -16.69 1.15 -7.64
N PRO A 28 -16.41 0.08 -8.41
CA PRO A 28 -15.06 -0.47 -8.57
C PRO A 28 -14.02 0.50 -9.16
N THR A 29 -14.44 1.65 -9.68
CA THR A 29 -13.50 2.67 -10.19
C THR A 29 -13.02 3.64 -9.11
N LEU A 30 -13.61 3.60 -7.90
CA LEU A 30 -13.32 4.55 -6.81
C LEU A 30 -11.83 4.60 -6.44
N LEU A 31 -11.17 3.44 -6.29
CA LEU A 31 -9.75 3.41 -5.92
C LEU A 31 -8.85 3.91 -7.06
N LYS A 32 -9.31 3.78 -8.31
CA LYS A 32 -8.57 4.21 -9.51
C LYS A 32 -8.68 5.72 -9.75
N THR A 33 -9.89 6.26 -9.74
CA THR A 33 -10.21 7.62 -10.20
C THR A 33 -11.11 8.41 -9.27
N GLY A 34 -11.41 7.88 -8.08
CA GLY A 34 -12.24 8.55 -7.10
C GLY A 34 -11.64 9.88 -6.62
N PRO A 35 -12.49 10.88 -6.31
CA PRO A 35 -12.02 12.15 -5.78
C PRO A 35 -11.44 11.97 -4.37
N LYS A 36 -10.57 12.91 -3.96
CA LYS A 36 -10.10 12.99 -2.57
C LYS A 36 -11.28 13.29 -1.63
N PRO A 37 -11.45 12.58 -0.50
CA PRO A 37 -12.44 12.95 0.51
C PRO A 37 -12.16 14.35 1.07
N ALA A 38 -13.21 15.08 1.46
CA ALA A 38 -13.09 16.49 1.87
C ALA A 38 -12.08 16.73 3.02
N ASP A 39 -11.98 15.78 3.95
CA ASP A 39 -11.12 15.89 5.15
C ASP A 39 -9.75 15.19 5.02
N PHE A 40 -9.42 14.68 3.84
CA PHE A 40 -8.17 13.94 3.60
C PHE A 40 -7.50 14.40 2.31
N PRO A 41 -6.26 14.91 2.36
CA PRO A 41 -5.53 15.36 1.16
C PRO A 41 -4.97 14.18 0.32
N LEU A 42 -5.52 12.98 0.46
CA LEU A 42 -5.10 11.74 -0.21
C LEU A 42 -6.22 11.17 -1.08
N LEU A 43 -5.86 10.47 -2.15
CA LEU A 43 -6.82 9.72 -2.96
C LEU A 43 -7.34 8.50 -2.19
N PRO A 44 -8.54 7.99 -2.52
CA PRO A 44 -9.14 6.86 -1.78
C PRO A 44 -8.20 5.65 -1.62
N ARG A 45 -7.48 5.28 -2.70
CA ARG A 45 -6.48 4.21 -2.63
C ARG A 45 -5.33 4.52 -1.67
N GLU A 46 -4.87 5.76 -1.60
CA GLU A 46 -3.74 6.15 -0.75
C GLU A 46 -4.16 6.08 0.72
N ILE A 47 -5.40 6.45 1.03
CA ILE A 47 -5.97 6.32 2.38
C ILE A 47 -6.02 4.85 2.79
N LEU A 48 -6.63 4.00 1.97
CA LEU A 48 -6.77 2.56 2.25
C LEU A 48 -5.41 1.89 2.41
N VAL A 49 -4.49 2.16 1.48
CA VAL A 49 -3.17 1.52 1.45
C VAL A 49 -2.33 1.94 2.64
N ASN A 50 -2.27 3.24 2.97
CA ASN A 50 -1.55 3.72 4.15
C ASN A 50 -2.13 3.11 5.44
N TRP A 51 -3.45 3.02 5.54
CA TRP A 51 -4.12 2.37 6.67
C TRP A 51 -3.76 0.87 6.76
N LEU A 52 -3.75 0.15 5.64
CA LEU A 52 -3.34 -1.27 5.58
C LEU A 52 -1.87 -1.47 5.94
N LEU A 53 -0.98 -0.54 5.57
CA LEU A 53 0.44 -0.58 5.96
C LEU A 53 0.66 -0.38 7.46
N CYS A 54 -0.23 0.36 8.16
CA CYS A 54 -0.20 0.45 9.63
C CYS A 54 -0.52 -0.87 10.32
N VAL A 55 -1.40 -1.70 9.73
CA VAL A 55 -1.92 -2.91 10.38
C VAL A 55 -0.81 -3.85 10.86
N PRO A 56 0.15 -4.31 10.05
CA PRO A 56 1.24 -5.18 10.53
C PRO A 56 2.17 -4.48 11.51
N LEU A 57 2.42 -3.18 11.37
CA LEU A 57 3.26 -2.43 12.33
C LEU A 57 2.61 -2.44 13.73
N VAL A 58 1.31 -2.23 13.82
CA VAL A 58 0.60 -2.22 15.11
C VAL A 58 0.40 -3.65 15.63
N HIS A 59 -0.03 -4.58 14.80
CA HIS A 59 -0.45 -5.91 15.25
C HIS A 59 0.70 -6.89 15.44
N VAL A 60 1.74 -6.81 14.61
CA VAL A 60 2.91 -7.69 14.69
C VAL A 60 4.03 -7.01 15.47
N ALA A 61 4.46 -5.82 15.05
CA ALA A 61 5.58 -5.13 15.70
C ALA A 61 5.21 -4.41 17.01
N LYS A 62 3.91 -4.27 17.32
CA LYS A 62 3.40 -3.55 18.51
C LYS A 62 3.81 -2.08 18.53
N HIS A 63 3.96 -1.48 17.35
CA HIS A 63 4.25 -0.06 17.21
C HIS A 63 2.96 0.77 17.30
N SER A 64 3.10 2.06 17.60
CA SER A 64 2.03 3.05 17.42
C SER A 64 2.28 3.80 16.12
N CYS A 65 1.35 3.75 15.19
CA CYS A 65 1.50 4.36 13.87
C CYS A 65 0.34 5.30 13.58
N VAL A 66 0.65 6.48 13.05
CA VAL A 66 -0.35 7.41 12.51
C VAL A 66 -0.07 7.71 11.05
N MET A 67 -1.12 7.83 10.25
CA MET A 67 -0.96 8.29 8.89
C MET A 67 -0.51 9.74 8.86
N VAL A 68 0.41 10.03 7.97
CA VAL A 68 0.81 11.39 7.63
C VAL A 68 0.48 11.64 6.16
N ALA A 69 -0.11 12.79 5.90
CA ALA A 69 -0.29 13.27 4.54
C ALA A 69 0.29 14.68 4.46
N ASP A 70 1.10 14.89 3.44
CA ASP A 70 1.67 16.18 3.12
C ASP A 70 1.13 16.61 1.76
N ASP A 71 0.77 17.88 1.66
CA ASP A 71 0.51 18.55 0.38
C ASP A 71 1.79 19.18 -0.20
N ARG A 72 2.96 18.75 0.30
CA ARG A 72 4.27 19.26 -0.13
C ARG A 72 4.49 19.05 -1.62
N GLU A 73 5.21 20.02 -2.20
CA GLU A 73 5.73 19.97 -3.56
C GLU A 73 6.73 18.82 -3.79
N ASP A 74 7.17 18.12 -2.72
CA ASP A 74 8.04 16.93 -2.81
C ASP A 74 7.34 15.72 -3.47
N GLY A 75 6.02 15.81 -3.66
CA GLY A 75 5.26 14.92 -4.54
C GLY A 75 5.04 13.52 -3.98
N THR A 76 5.11 13.34 -2.67
CA THR A 76 4.79 12.07 -1.99
C THR A 76 3.28 11.82 -1.93
N ASP A 77 2.88 10.54 -2.00
CA ASP A 77 1.47 10.11 -1.99
C ASP A 77 1.01 9.74 -0.56
N GLY A 78 1.57 10.43 0.45
CA GLY A 78 1.37 10.16 1.87
C GLY A 78 2.48 9.34 2.53
N GLY A 79 2.27 8.97 3.79
CA GLY A 79 3.25 8.28 4.60
C GLY A 79 2.72 7.83 5.96
N LEU A 80 3.60 7.26 6.79
CA LEU A 80 3.31 6.90 8.18
C LEU A 80 4.34 7.51 9.12
N LEU A 81 3.87 8.01 10.25
CA LEU A 81 4.71 8.30 11.40
C LEU A 81 4.59 7.13 12.38
N ASP A 82 5.68 6.39 12.53
CA ASP A 82 5.85 5.43 13.61
C ASP A 82 6.25 6.21 14.87
N GLN A 83 5.30 6.34 15.78
CA GLN A 83 5.49 7.07 17.04
C GLN A 83 6.33 6.28 18.04
N THR A 84 6.47 4.96 17.87
CA THR A 84 7.33 4.14 18.71
C THR A 84 8.81 4.37 18.39
N THR A 85 9.15 4.42 17.10
CA THR A 85 10.54 4.61 16.66
C THR A 85 10.89 6.07 16.35
N GLY A 86 9.88 6.93 16.19
CA GLY A 86 10.03 8.30 15.71
C GLY A 86 10.35 8.40 14.21
N LEU A 87 10.34 7.29 13.48
CA LEU A 87 10.62 7.25 12.05
C LEU A 87 9.39 7.68 11.25
N THR A 88 9.64 8.46 10.19
CA THR A 88 8.63 8.75 9.17
C THR A 88 8.94 7.95 7.91
N HIS A 89 7.94 7.25 7.43
CA HIS A 89 7.91 6.49 6.20
C HIS A 89 7.18 7.32 5.15
N PHE A 90 7.82 7.63 4.03
CA PHE A 90 7.22 8.40 2.94
C PHE A 90 7.02 7.49 1.74
N PHE A 91 5.82 7.54 1.18
CA PHE A 91 5.40 6.62 0.14
C PHE A 91 5.18 7.32 -1.19
N GLN A 92 5.61 6.63 -2.24
CA GLN A 92 5.09 6.81 -3.60
C GLN A 92 4.11 5.69 -3.88
N HIS A 93 2.93 6.00 -4.40
CA HIS A 93 1.93 5.02 -4.75
C HIS A 93 1.93 4.73 -6.25
N VAL A 94 1.67 3.47 -6.58
CA VAL A 94 1.27 3.04 -7.92
C VAL A 94 0.06 2.13 -7.81
N TYR A 95 -0.96 2.44 -8.60
CA TYR A 95 -2.12 1.58 -8.76
C TYR A 95 -1.93 0.61 -9.94
N VAL A 96 -2.16 -0.67 -9.67
CA VAL A 96 -2.30 -1.73 -10.67
C VAL A 96 -3.79 -2.08 -10.73
N PRO A 97 -4.54 -1.58 -11.73
CA PRO A 97 -5.95 -1.95 -11.89
C PRO A 97 -6.06 -3.43 -12.28
N THR A 98 -7.21 -4.04 -12.00
CA THR A 98 -7.59 -5.34 -12.56
C THR A 98 -7.60 -5.22 -14.08
N HIS A 99 -6.70 -5.94 -14.76
CA HIS A 99 -6.63 -5.92 -16.22
C HIS A 99 -7.49 -7.05 -16.79
N GLU A 100 -8.74 -6.74 -17.13
CA GLU A 100 -9.36 -7.37 -18.28
C GLU A 100 -8.83 -6.67 -19.52
N THR A 101 -7.97 -7.34 -20.30
CA THR A 101 -7.66 -6.85 -21.64
C THR A 101 -8.90 -6.98 -22.51
N PRO A 102 -9.09 -6.17 -23.58
CA PRO A 102 -10.19 -6.34 -24.54
C PRO A 102 -10.29 -7.74 -25.18
N ARG A 103 -9.27 -8.59 -24.98
CA ARG A 103 -9.18 -9.97 -25.45
C ARG A 103 -9.37 -11.02 -24.34
N GLY A 104 -9.76 -10.61 -23.13
CA GLY A 104 -9.97 -11.52 -21.98
C GLY A 104 -8.70 -12.14 -21.41
N VAL A 105 -7.50 -11.69 -21.82
CA VAL A 105 -6.24 -12.19 -21.26
C VAL A 105 -6.02 -11.53 -19.90
N VAL A 106 -6.11 -12.32 -18.83
CA VAL A 106 -5.71 -11.95 -17.47
C VAL A 106 -4.18 -12.01 -17.41
N GLN A 107 -3.51 -10.87 -17.33
CA GLN A 107 -2.07 -10.86 -17.05
C GLN A 107 -1.83 -11.30 -15.60
N LYS A 108 -0.81 -12.14 -15.38
CA LYS A 108 -0.37 -12.51 -14.02
C LYS A 108 -0.01 -11.25 -13.24
N ILE A 109 -0.50 -11.16 -11.99
CA ILE A 109 -0.28 -10.02 -11.09
C ILE A 109 1.20 -9.61 -11.00
N ASN A 110 2.13 -10.58 -10.95
CA ASN A 110 3.57 -10.33 -10.89
C ASN A 110 4.07 -9.50 -12.08
N GLY A 111 3.61 -9.82 -13.30
CA GLY A 111 4.00 -9.08 -14.50
C GLY A 111 3.50 -7.64 -14.49
N LEU A 112 2.28 -7.42 -13.99
CA LEU A 112 1.71 -6.09 -13.84
C LEU A 112 2.47 -5.26 -12.80
N VAL A 113 2.74 -5.84 -11.62
CA VAL A 113 3.51 -5.22 -10.55
C VAL A 113 4.91 -4.82 -11.05
N VAL A 114 5.62 -5.74 -11.72
CA VAL A 114 6.95 -5.47 -12.27
C VAL A 114 6.91 -4.36 -13.32
N SER A 115 5.90 -4.34 -14.20
CA SER A 115 5.77 -3.28 -15.20
C SER A 115 5.62 -1.89 -14.56
N LYS A 116 4.84 -1.81 -13.47
CA LYS A 116 4.61 -0.57 -12.73
C LYS A 116 5.83 -0.12 -11.94
N PHE A 117 6.52 -1.06 -11.31
CA PHE A 117 7.81 -0.82 -10.67
C PHE A 117 8.80 -0.22 -11.68
N GLN A 118 8.99 -0.86 -12.84
CA GLN A 118 9.95 -0.42 -13.86
C GLN A 118 9.62 0.98 -14.38
N LEU A 119 8.35 1.33 -14.55
CA LEU A 119 7.94 2.68 -14.96
C LEU A 119 8.38 3.75 -13.95
N LYS A 120 8.28 3.48 -12.64
CA LYS A 120 8.75 4.40 -11.60
C LYS A 120 10.27 4.39 -11.49
N ALA A 121 10.92 3.23 -11.55
CA ALA A 121 12.38 3.12 -11.48
C ALA A 121 13.10 3.84 -12.65
N ARG A 122 12.49 3.89 -13.84
CA ARG A 122 13.00 4.65 -15.00
C ARG A 122 13.15 6.15 -14.77
N LYS A 123 12.51 6.71 -13.73
CA LYS A 123 12.71 8.12 -13.35
C LYS A 123 14.10 8.40 -12.75
N GLY A 124 14.88 7.35 -12.47
CA GLY A 124 16.27 7.44 -12.03
C GLY A 124 16.45 7.38 -10.51
N ILE A 125 17.70 7.20 -10.08
CA ILE A 125 18.07 6.96 -8.67
C ILE A 125 17.65 8.14 -7.79
N GLY A 126 17.87 9.38 -8.21
CA GLY A 126 17.52 10.56 -7.42
C GLY A 126 16.01 10.71 -7.16
N TYR A 127 15.16 10.10 -7.98
CA TYR A 127 13.71 10.05 -7.72
C TYR A 127 13.35 8.98 -6.68
N ALA A 128 14.15 7.93 -6.56
CA ALA A 128 13.84 6.77 -5.74
C ALA A 128 14.54 6.80 -4.37
N GLU A 129 15.69 7.48 -4.27
CA GLU A 129 16.53 7.52 -3.08
C GLU A 129 15.76 8.00 -1.83
N GLY A 130 15.82 7.21 -0.76
CA GLY A 130 15.15 7.51 0.51
C GLY A 130 13.63 7.31 0.53
N ILE A 131 13.01 7.05 -0.63
CA ILE A 131 11.56 6.89 -0.78
C ILE A 131 11.18 5.41 -0.76
N GLU A 132 10.07 5.09 -0.12
CA GLU A 132 9.45 3.77 -0.18
C GLU A 132 8.39 3.74 -1.29
N LEU A 133 8.42 2.72 -2.15
CA LEU A 133 7.43 2.57 -3.21
C LEU A 133 6.34 1.59 -2.76
N VAL A 134 5.08 1.97 -2.92
CA VAL A 134 3.93 1.14 -2.63
C VAL A 134 3.16 0.85 -3.91
N ILE A 135 3.05 -0.42 -4.26
CA ILE A 135 2.31 -0.91 -5.41
C ILE A 135 1.04 -1.57 -4.88
N PHE A 136 -0.10 -0.92 -5.10
CA PHE A 136 -1.40 -1.45 -4.74
C PHE A 136 -2.05 -2.10 -5.96
N SER A 137 -2.35 -3.39 -5.86
CA SER A 137 -2.95 -4.20 -6.91
C SER A 137 -4.38 -4.59 -6.59
N ASP A 138 -5.25 -4.17 -7.49
CA ASP A 138 -6.65 -4.55 -7.58
C ASP A 138 -6.85 -5.87 -8.33
N ALA A 139 -5.80 -6.37 -9.00
CA ALA A 139 -5.81 -7.72 -9.54
C ALA A 139 -5.82 -8.73 -8.37
N VAL A 140 -6.81 -9.63 -8.39
CA VAL A 140 -6.93 -10.73 -7.42
C VAL A 140 -5.84 -11.76 -7.68
N GLY A 141 -5.08 -12.11 -6.64
CA GLY A 141 -4.09 -13.18 -6.70
C GLY A 141 -2.98 -13.06 -5.68
N LEU A 142 -2.21 -14.14 -5.55
CA LEU A 142 -0.99 -14.13 -4.75
C LEU A 142 0.16 -13.52 -5.56
N VAL A 143 0.82 -12.55 -4.95
CA VAL A 143 2.09 -11.99 -5.41
C VAL A 143 3.19 -12.98 -5.03
N GLU A 144 3.95 -13.49 -6.00
CA GLU A 144 5.08 -14.41 -5.71
C GLU A 144 6.35 -13.58 -5.47
N PRO A 145 6.81 -13.41 -4.21
CA PRO A 145 7.88 -12.47 -3.90
C PRO A 145 9.20 -12.87 -4.57
N THR A 146 9.44 -14.18 -4.70
CA THR A 146 10.65 -14.72 -5.34
C THR A 146 10.72 -14.41 -6.84
N GLU A 147 9.58 -14.39 -7.54
CA GLU A 147 9.53 -14.04 -8.96
C GLU A 147 9.76 -12.54 -9.14
N ILE A 148 9.10 -11.71 -8.32
CA ILE A 148 9.25 -10.25 -8.40
C ILE A 148 10.68 -9.83 -8.05
N ASN A 149 11.26 -10.38 -6.98
CA ASN A 149 12.64 -10.06 -6.58
C ASN A 149 13.65 -10.32 -7.70
N LYS A 150 13.53 -11.44 -8.42
CA LYS A 150 14.38 -11.74 -9.59
C LYS A 150 14.25 -10.70 -10.69
N LEU A 151 13.06 -10.12 -10.85
CA LEU A 151 12.75 -9.18 -11.93
C LEU A 151 13.10 -7.72 -11.58
N ILE A 152 13.31 -7.40 -10.31
CA ILE A 152 13.68 -6.06 -9.83
C ILE A 152 15.12 -5.98 -9.27
N GLU A 153 15.84 -7.11 -9.25
CA GLU A 153 17.22 -7.20 -8.75
C GLU A 153 18.14 -6.18 -9.46
N GLY A 154 18.91 -5.43 -8.68
CA GLY A 154 19.85 -4.42 -9.19
C GLY A 154 19.22 -3.10 -9.66
N VAL A 155 17.88 -2.97 -9.65
CA VAL A 155 17.16 -1.79 -10.14
C VAL A 155 16.52 -0.99 -9.00
N HIS A 156 16.63 -1.48 -7.75
CA HIS A 156 15.66 -1.15 -6.72
C HIS A 156 15.53 0.35 -6.42
N GLY A 157 16.62 1.12 -6.26
CA GLY A 157 16.65 2.60 -6.16
C GLY A 157 15.91 3.21 -4.96
N PHE A 158 14.69 2.73 -4.70
CA PHE A 158 13.83 2.93 -3.56
C PHE A 158 14.44 2.29 -2.30
N LYS A 159 14.06 2.83 -1.15
CA LYS A 159 14.43 2.28 0.16
C LYS A 159 13.86 0.88 0.37
N SER A 160 12.57 0.71 0.09
CA SER A 160 11.85 -0.58 0.13
C SER A 160 10.67 -0.52 -0.85
N VAL A 161 10.23 -1.67 -1.37
CA VAL A 161 9.02 -1.78 -2.21
C VAL A 161 7.97 -2.62 -1.49
N TYR A 162 6.80 -2.04 -1.27
CA TYR A 162 5.63 -2.70 -0.69
C TYR A 162 4.69 -3.09 -1.82
N VAL A 163 4.31 -4.36 -1.90
CA VAL A 163 3.29 -4.86 -2.83
C VAL A 163 2.09 -5.29 -2.01
N LEU A 164 1.00 -4.53 -2.13
CA LEU A 164 -0.26 -4.80 -1.47
C LEU A 164 -1.27 -5.28 -2.52
N ALA A 165 -1.89 -6.43 -2.31
CA ALA A 165 -2.86 -7.00 -3.26
C ALA A 165 -4.09 -7.56 -2.54
N ILE A 166 -5.25 -7.46 -3.19
CA ILE A 166 -6.47 -8.11 -2.74
C ILE A 166 -6.35 -9.61 -3.03
N GLU A 167 -6.50 -10.46 -2.01
CA GLU A 167 -6.50 -11.91 -2.18
C GLU A 167 -7.91 -12.44 -2.46
N LYS A 168 -8.86 -12.08 -1.61
CA LYS A 168 -10.27 -12.53 -1.67
C LYS A 168 -11.11 -11.81 -0.63
N LYS A 169 -12.42 -12.02 -0.73
CA LYS A 169 -13.41 -11.74 0.30
C LYS A 169 -14.09 -13.05 0.71
N ASP A 170 -14.21 -13.31 2.00
CA ASP A 170 -14.95 -14.47 2.52
C ASP A 170 -15.71 -14.15 3.82
N LYS A 171 -16.18 -15.16 4.56
CA LYS A 171 -16.96 -14.95 5.80
C LYS A 171 -16.20 -14.18 6.90
N ASP A 172 -14.86 -14.21 6.88
CA ASP A 172 -14.02 -13.59 7.89
C ASP A 172 -13.66 -12.12 7.54
N GLY A 173 -13.97 -11.69 6.30
CA GLY A 173 -13.82 -10.31 5.85
C GLY A 173 -13.05 -10.18 4.53
N TYR A 174 -12.27 -9.10 4.44
CA TYR A 174 -11.43 -8.77 3.28
C TYR A 174 -9.98 -9.24 3.53
N HIS A 175 -9.44 -10.00 2.59
CA HIS A 175 -8.10 -10.56 2.70
C HIS A 175 -7.15 -9.82 1.77
N TYR A 176 -6.05 -9.35 2.33
CA TYR A 176 -4.98 -8.68 1.61
C TYR A 176 -3.64 -9.40 1.84
N TRP A 177 -2.83 -9.43 0.80
CA TRP A 177 -1.41 -9.75 0.91
C TRP A 177 -0.61 -8.48 0.92
N LEU A 178 0.26 -8.32 1.92
CA LEU A 178 1.32 -7.33 1.93
C LEU A 178 2.65 -8.05 1.83
N THR A 179 3.39 -7.82 0.74
CA THR A 179 4.78 -8.25 0.59
C THR A 179 5.69 -7.05 0.67
N VAL A 180 6.64 -7.08 1.60
CA VAL A 180 7.70 -6.06 1.73
C VAL A 180 8.95 -6.61 1.07
N LEU A 181 9.41 -5.95 0.01
CA LEU A 181 10.65 -6.21 -0.70
C LEU A 181 11.68 -5.18 -0.20
N ASP A 182 12.42 -5.55 0.84
CA ASP A 182 13.39 -4.66 1.51
C ASP A 182 14.74 -4.68 0.77
N SER A 183 15.12 -5.86 0.28
CA SER A 183 16.26 -6.02 -0.63
C SER A 183 16.02 -7.21 -1.55
N PRO A 184 16.80 -7.41 -2.63
CA PRO A 184 16.63 -8.53 -3.56
C PRO A 184 16.59 -9.92 -2.90
N ARG A 185 17.12 -10.05 -1.67
CA ARG A 185 17.20 -11.31 -0.93
C ARG A 185 16.45 -11.30 0.41
N LYS A 186 15.79 -10.19 0.75
CA LYS A 186 15.08 -10.03 2.02
C LYS A 186 13.68 -9.52 1.75
N TYR A 187 12.71 -10.40 1.92
CA TYR A 187 11.30 -10.06 1.84
C TYR A 187 10.53 -10.67 3.00
N PHE A 188 9.40 -10.04 3.32
CA PHE A 188 8.45 -10.53 4.31
C PHE A 188 7.06 -10.48 3.71
N THR A 189 6.23 -11.46 4.03
CA THR A 189 4.85 -11.47 3.58
C THR A 189 3.90 -11.58 4.76
N PHE A 190 2.91 -10.70 4.77
CA PHE A 190 1.82 -10.67 5.72
C PHE A 190 0.50 -10.92 5.00
N ARG A 191 -0.32 -11.79 5.57
CA ARG A 191 -1.74 -11.84 5.27
C ARG A 191 -2.48 -10.97 6.27
N ILE A 192 -3.20 -9.98 5.77
CA ILE A 192 -4.03 -9.07 6.56
C ILE A 192 -5.49 -9.43 6.31
N ILE A 193 -6.22 -9.71 7.38
CA ILE A 193 -7.66 -9.95 7.34
C ILE A 193 -8.34 -8.78 8.01
N VAL A 194 -9.08 -8.00 7.23
CA VAL A 194 -9.86 -6.86 7.69
C VAL A 194 -11.31 -7.31 7.86
N PRO A 195 -11.87 -7.25 9.08
CA PRO A 195 -13.28 -7.61 9.30
C PRO A 195 -14.23 -6.66 8.55
N TYR A 196 -15.50 -7.06 8.37
CA TYR A 196 -16.47 -6.26 7.62
C TYR A 196 -16.83 -4.91 8.25
N ASP A 197 -16.70 -4.80 9.57
CA ASP A 197 -16.83 -3.53 10.30
C ASP A 197 -15.57 -2.66 10.18
N CYS A 198 -14.55 -3.15 9.46
CA CYS A 198 -13.25 -2.52 9.26
C CYS A 198 -12.55 -2.11 10.55
N SER A 199 -12.89 -2.76 11.68
CA SER A 199 -12.33 -2.38 12.95
C SER A 199 -10.84 -2.67 13.00
N PHE A 200 -10.02 -1.61 13.10
CA PHE A 200 -8.57 -1.73 13.07
C PHE A 200 -8.04 -2.66 14.17
N ARG A 201 -8.67 -2.64 15.35
CA ARG A 201 -8.30 -3.50 16.49
C ARG A 201 -8.61 -4.97 16.27
N ASN A 202 -9.56 -5.28 15.40
CA ASN A 202 -10.02 -6.63 15.12
C ASN A 202 -9.37 -7.22 13.86
N CYS A 203 -8.54 -6.45 13.15
CA CYS A 203 -7.71 -6.96 12.08
C CYS A 203 -6.85 -8.13 12.57
N LYS A 204 -6.74 -9.19 11.76
CA LYS A 204 -5.84 -10.31 12.02
C LYS A 204 -4.68 -10.25 11.04
N VAL A 205 -3.47 -10.48 11.55
CA VAL A 205 -2.26 -10.52 10.72
C VAL A 205 -1.56 -11.84 10.92
N VAL A 206 -1.24 -12.51 9.82
CA VAL A 206 -0.42 -13.74 9.82
C VAL A 206 0.81 -13.46 8.98
N GLN A 207 1.99 -13.51 9.58
CA GLN A 207 3.24 -13.52 8.81
C GLN A 207 3.43 -14.91 8.22
N THR A 208 3.61 -15.01 6.90
CA THR A 208 3.64 -16.29 6.19
C THR A 208 5.03 -16.69 5.72
N TYR A 209 5.95 -15.73 5.54
CA TYR A 209 7.38 -15.94 5.22
C TYR A 209 8.22 -14.74 5.70
#